data_AF-M3H655-F1
#
_entry.id   AF-M3H655-F1
#
_cell.length_a   1.000
_cell.length_b   1.000
_cell.length_c   1.000
_cell.angle_alpha   90.00
_cell.angle_beta   90.00
_cell.angle_gamma   90.00
#
_symmetry.space_group_name_H-M   'P 1'
#
loop_
_entity.id
_entity.type
_entity.pdbx_description
1 polymer ?
#
loop_
_entity_poly.entity_id
_entity_poly.type
_entity_poly.pdbx_seq_one_letter_code
_entity_poly.pdbx_strand_id
1 'polypeptide(L)'
;MNILYSFPRVSWDNLRHDFSAGLVVFLISLPLCIGIGFASGAPIVSGLISGIVGGIVISLISKSPLSVSGPAAGLTVIVFDSIKTLGNFND
;
A
#
# COMPACT_ATOMS: atom_id res chain seq x y z
N MET A 1 -12.50 12.76 26.59
CA MET A 1 -11.18 12.14 26.86
C MET A 1 -10.22 12.47 25.73
N ASN A 2 -9.00 12.88 26.06
CA ASN A 2 -8.08 13.73 25.29
C ASN A 2 -7.56 13.15 23.96
N ILE A 3 -7.59 13.94 22.88
CA ILE A 3 -7.03 13.62 21.54
C ILE A 3 -5.48 13.58 21.55
N LEU A 4 -4.85 14.06 22.63
CA LEU A 4 -3.40 14.26 22.76
C LEU A 4 -2.58 12.99 23.00
N TYR A 5 -3.21 11.83 23.18
CA TYR A 5 -2.52 10.52 23.28
C TYR A 5 -2.54 9.70 21.99
N SER A 6 -3.26 10.16 20.94
CA SER A 6 -3.36 9.47 19.66
C SER A 6 -2.20 9.79 18.70
N PHE A 7 -1.35 10.76 19.04
CA PHE A 7 -0.17 11.03 18.24
C PHE A 7 0.82 9.88 18.40
N PRO A 8 1.38 9.35 17.30
CA PRO A 8 2.38 8.30 17.37
C PRO A 8 3.53 8.79 18.23
N ARG A 9 3.69 8.23 19.43
CA ARG A 9 4.93 8.38 20.19
C ARG A 9 5.98 7.62 19.40
N VAL A 10 6.67 8.32 18.51
CA VAL A 10 7.92 7.87 17.91
C VAL A 10 8.93 7.84 19.07
N SER A 11 8.94 6.74 19.82
CA SER A 11 9.92 6.54 20.89
C SER A 11 11.22 6.19 20.22
N TRP A 12 12.26 6.99 20.44
CA TRP A 12 13.60 6.76 19.89
C TRP A 12 14.16 5.37 20.26
N ASP A 13 13.62 4.76 21.32
CA ASP A 13 13.93 3.38 21.74
C ASP A 13 13.46 2.30 20.74
N ASN A 14 12.39 2.57 19.98
CA ASN A 14 11.78 1.62 19.05
C ASN A 14 12.34 1.70 17.63
N LEU A 15 13.22 2.67 17.34
CA LEU A 15 13.71 2.93 15.99
C LEU A 15 14.39 1.71 15.34
N ARG A 16 15.08 0.89 16.15
CA ARG A 16 15.69 -0.37 15.69
C ARG A 16 14.65 -1.42 15.30
N HIS A 17 13.55 -1.51 16.05
CA HIS A 17 12.44 -2.42 15.77
C HIS A 17 11.63 -1.95 14.57
N ASP A 18 11.32 -0.65 14.49
CA ASP A 18 10.57 -0.05 13.39
C ASP A 18 11.32 -0.19 12.06
N PHE A 19 12.65 -0.06 12.07
CA PHE A 19 13.47 -0.28 10.88
C PHE A 19 13.42 -1.74 10.40
N SER A 20 13.59 -2.70 11.32
CA SER A 20 13.50 -4.12 10.97
C SER A 20 12.12 -4.51 10.48
N ALA A 21 11.05 -4.00 11.12
CA ALA A 21 9.67 -4.24 10.72
C ALA A 21 9.36 -3.62 9.35
N GLY A 22 9.80 -2.38 9.11
CA GLY A 22 9.63 -1.68 7.84
C GLY A 22 10.33 -2.40 6.68
N LEU A 23 11.54 -2.93 6.91
CA LEU A 23 12.26 -3.73 5.89
C LEU A 23 11.49 -5.00 5.52
N VAL A 24 10.96 -5.73 6.51
CA VAL A 24 10.18 -6.95 6.29
C VAL A 24 8.89 -6.63 5.52
N VAL A 25 8.17 -5.58 5.92
CA VAL A 25 6.94 -5.13 5.24
C VAL A 25 7.23 -4.69 3.80
N PHE A 26 8.35 -3.99 3.56
CA PHE A 26 8.77 -3.61 2.20
C PHE A 26 9.02 -4.83 1.31
N LEU A 27 9.75 -5.83 1.83
CA LEU A 27 10.04 -7.07 1.10
C LEU A 27 8.79 -7.91 0.82
N ILE A 28 7.76 -7.84 1.67
CA ILE A 28 6.47 -8.50 1.46
C ILE A 28 5.57 -7.69 0.49
N SER A 29 5.60 -6.36 0.58
CA SER A 29 4.76 -5.47 -0.22
C SER A 29 5.18 -5.43 -1.68
N LEU A 30 6.48 -5.46 -1.98
CA LEU A 30 6.99 -5.49 -3.35
C LEU A 30 6.40 -6.63 -4.22
N PRO A 31 6.52 -7.91 -3.83
CA PRO A 31 5.94 -9.01 -4.61
C PRO A 31 4.42 -8.96 -4.64
N LEU A 32 3.78 -8.49 -3.56
CA LEU A 32 2.33 -8.30 -3.53
C LEU A 32 1.85 -7.27 -4.57
N CYS A 33 2.51 -6.11 -4.67
CA CYS A 33 2.17 -5.06 -5.63
C CYS A 33 2.35 -5.53 -7.08
N ILE A 34 3.43 -6.29 -7.34
CA ILE A 34 3.69 -6.88 -8.66
C ILE A 34 2.62 -7.91 -9.01
N GLY A 35 2.27 -8.79 -8.07
CA GLY A 35 1.24 -9.80 -8.25
C GLY A 35 -0.14 -9.20 -8.52
N ILE A 36 -0.51 -8.13 -7.80
CA ILE A 36 -1.77 -7.42 -8.02
C ILE A 36 -1.79 -6.72 -9.38
N GLY A 37 -0.70 -6.06 -9.79
CA GLY A 37 -0.62 -5.45 -11.12
C GLY A 37 -0.80 -6.49 -12.24
N PHE A 38 -0.09 -7.62 -12.13
CA PHE A 38 -0.18 -8.72 -13.08
C PHE A 38 -1.59 -9.34 -13.13
N ALA A 39 -2.21 -9.60 -11.97
CA ALA A 39 -3.56 -10.15 -11.88
C ALA A 39 -4.64 -9.18 -12.39
N SER A 40 -4.39 -7.87 -12.33
CA SER A 40 -5.32 -6.86 -12.86
C SER A 40 -5.27 -6.72 -14.38
N GLY A 41 -4.31 -7.34 -15.07
CA GLY A 41 -4.08 -7.12 -16.51
C GLY A 41 -3.55 -5.71 -16.84
N ALA A 42 -3.08 -4.98 -15.83
CA ALA A 42 -2.51 -3.65 -15.94
C ALA A 42 -0.97 -3.71 -15.98
N PRO A 43 -0.27 -2.65 -16.45
CA PRO A 43 1.18 -2.60 -16.39
C PRO A 43 1.68 -2.82 -14.96
N ILE A 44 2.71 -3.64 -14.75
CA ILE A 44 3.24 -3.97 -13.41
C ILE A 44 3.59 -2.70 -12.60
N VAL A 45 4.07 -1.67 -13.30
CA VAL A 45 4.41 -0.36 -12.72
C VAL A 45 3.20 0.30 -12.04
N SER A 46 1.98 0.08 -12.53
CA SER A 46 0.75 0.66 -11.94
C SER A 46 0.47 0.14 -10.53
N GLY A 47 0.69 -1.16 -10.27
CA GLY A 47 0.54 -1.75 -8.94
C GLY A 47 1.58 -1.19 -7.95
N LEU A 48 2.80 -0.96 -8.43
CA LEU A 48 3.89 -0.35 -7.67
C LEU A 48 3.58 1.12 -7.32
N ILE A 49 3.13 1.90 -8.29
CA ILE A 49 2.71 3.30 -8.07
C ILE A 49 1.56 3.36 -7.08
N SER A 50 0.54 2.51 -7.23
CA SER A 50 -0.60 2.45 -6.31
C SER A 50 -0.16 2.14 -4.87
N GLY A 51 0.79 1.22 -4.69
CA GLY A 51 1.37 0.93 -3.38
C GLY A 51 2.14 2.11 -2.78
N ILE A 52 2.96 2.80 -3.56
CA ILE A 52 3.73 3.98 -3.10
C ILE A 52 2.79 5.11 -2.72
N VAL A 53 1.84 5.45 -3.60
CA VAL A 53 0.88 6.54 -3.36
C VAL A 53 -0.05 6.21 -2.20
N GLY A 54 -0.54 4.97 -2.14
CA GLY A 54 -1.34 4.48 -1.03
C GLY A 54 -0.59 4.61 0.30
N GLY A 55 0.62 4.07 0.34
CA GLY A 55 1.54 4.16 1.48
C GLY A 55 1.71 5.59 1.98
N ILE A 56 2.11 6.51 1.11
CA ILE A 56 2.39 7.90 1.50
C ILE A 56 1.12 8.62 1.94
N VAL A 57 0.05 8.57 1.13
CA VAL A 57 -1.16 9.36 1.37
C VAL A 57 -1.92 8.86 2.60
N ILE A 58 -2.10 7.55 2.74
CA ILE A 58 -2.82 6.99 3.89
C ILE A 58 -1.98 7.07 5.17
N SER A 59 -0.66 6.90 5.11
CA SER A 59 0.18 7.08 6.32
C SER A 59 0.10 8.49 6.91
N LEU A 60 -0.11 9.52 6.08
CA LEU A 60 -0.32 10.89 6.55
C LEU A 60 -1.69 11.11 7.21
N ILE A 61 -2.73 10.38 6.77
CA ILE A 61 -4.12 10.59 7.19
C ILE A 61 -4.55 9.63 8.31
N SER A 62 -4.08 8.38 8.31
CA SER A 62 -4.67 7.26 9.04
C SER A 62 -4.55 7.33 10.57
N LYS A 63 -3.68 8.19 11.13
CA LYS A 63 -3.43 8.33 12.59
C LYS A 63 -3.10 7.01 13.33
N SER A 64 -2.79 5.93 12.62
CA SER A 64 -2.55 4.60 13.18
C SER A 64 -1.07 4.23 13.04
N PRO A 65 -0.38 3.87 14.15
CA PRO A 65 1.07 3.62 14.15
C PRO A 65 1.47 2.31 13.46
N LEU A 66 0.55 1.37 13.25
CA LEU A 66 0.83 0.04 12.66
C LEU A 66 0.10 -0.19 11.33
N SER A 67 -0.54 0.85 10.78
CA SER A 67 -1.31 0.71 9.55
C SER A 67 -0.39 0.70 8.33
N VAL A 68 -0.52 -0.33 7.52
CA VAL A 68 0.15 -0.46 6.22
C VAL A 68 -0.93 -0.37 5.15
N SER A 69 -0.68 0.43 4.12
CA SER A 69 -1.63 0.66 3.04
C SER A 69 -1.00 0.35 1.70
N GLY A 70 -1.83 -0.14 0.78
CA GLY A 70 -1.42 -0.60 -0.54
C GLY A 70 -2.62 -1.09 -1.36
N PRO A 71 -2.37 -1.68 -2.54
CA PRO A 71 -3.42 -2.18 -3.41
C PRO A 71 -4.12 -3.37 -2.74
N ALA A 72 -5.45 -3.33 -2.63
CA ALA A 72 -6.21 -4.43 -2.03
C ALA A 72 -6.48 -5.52 -3.07
N ALA A 73 -6.25 -6.78 -2.70
CA ALA A 73 -6.49 -7.93 -3.59
C ALA A 73 -7.94 -8.02 -4.12
N GLY A 74 -8.93 -7.55 -3.35
CA GLY A 74 -10.33 -7.49 -3.79
C GLY A 74 -10.59 -6.44 -4.88
N LEU A 75 -9.82 -5.34 -4.91
CA LEU A 75 -9.93 -4.30 -5.93
C LEU A 75 -9.32 -4.74 -7.27
N THR A 76 -8.36 -5.67 -7.25
CA THR A 76 -7.74 -6.25 -8.45
C THR A 76 -8.76 -6.81 -9.43
N VAL A 77 -9.76 -7.54 -8.93
CA VAL A 77 -10.83 -8.13 -9.76
C VAL A 77 -11.68 -7.03 -10.40
N ILE A 78 -11.98 -5.98 -9.65
CA ILE A 78 -12.76 -4.83 -10.14
C ILE A 78 -11.97 -4.11 -11.25
N VAL A 79 -10.67 -3.89 -11.06
CA VAL A 79 -9.81 -3.26 -12.07
C VAL A 79 -9.68 -4.14 -13.31
N PHE A 80 -9.52 -5.46 -13.14
CA PHE A 80 -9.47 -6.41 -14.26
C PHE A 80 -10.76 -6.37 -15.10
N ASP A 81 -11.92 -6.43 -14.44
CA ASP A 81 -13.22 -6.34 -15.12
C ASP A 81 -13.44 -4.97 -15.79
N SER A 82 -12.96 -3.90 -15.14
CA SER A 82 -12.99 -2.55 -15.71
C SER A 82 -12.13 -2.45 -16.96
N ILE A 83 -10.90 -2.96 -16.95
CA ILE A 83 -10.01 -2.96 -18.13
C ILE A 83 -10.63 -3.78 -19.27
N LYS A 84 -11.26 -4.92 -18.94
CA LYS A 84 -11.96 -5.75 -19.93
C LYS A 84 -13.16 -5.04 -20.56
N THR A 85 -13.89 -4.25 -19.77
CA THR A 85 -15.12 -3.56 -20.21
C THR A 85 -14.84 -2.24 -20.93
N LEU A 86 -13.88 -1.45 -20.43
CA LEU A 86 -13.52 -0.14 -20.98
C LEU A 86 -12.46 -0.21 -22.10
N GLY A 87 -11.77 -1.34 -22.24
CA GLY A 87 -10.62 -1.49 -23.14
C GLY A 87 -9.32 -1.01 -22.49
N ASN A 88 -8.19 -1.58 -22.93
CA ASN A 88 -6.87 -1.15 -22.48
C ASN A 88 -6.44 0.07 -23.31
N PHE A 89 -5.86 1.10 -22.71
CA PHE A 89 -5.45 2.33 -23.40
C PHE A 89 -4.35 2.12 -24.48
N ASN A 90 -3.89 0.89 -24.67
CA ASN A 90 -2.80 0.51 -25.57
C ASN A 90 -3.25 -0.41 -26.72
N ASP A 91 -4.56 -0.52 -26.97
CA ASP A 91 -5.11 -1.11 -28.21
C ASP A 91 -5.73 -0.01 -29.10
#